data_AF-A0A3D2TK15-F1
#
_entry.id   AF-A0A3D2TK15-F1
#
_cell.length_a   1.000
_cell.length_b   1.000
_cell.length_c   1.000
_cell.angle_alpha   90.00
_cell.angle_beta   90.00
_cell.angle_gamma   90.00
#
_symmetry.space_group_name_H-M   'P 1'
#
loop_
_entity.id
_entity.type
_entity.pdbx_description
1 polymer ?
#
loop_
_entity_poly.entity_id
_entity_poly.type
_entity_poly.pdbx_seq_one_letter_code
_entity_poly.pdbx_strand_id
1 'polypeptide(L)'
;LTIGLDHLEVAVPWWIKIGIIVPPAVVFFLMLLPVKFPVQERVASGVSYREMLAEFGVLGALVVGFLLTLQLMDFFSDGGANALTAAQKTTFIGIGVAIVAGFGLYTKSLGSPLLFVLALIMTPLATTEIGTDSWITGIMEGVFSEIHPGWLLVYTSIIMMILRFFAGSIVHKISPLGLLAVSCVFAIAGLFMLSKATGMAILGAATLYAFGKTFFWPTMLGIASEQTPKGGALTLNALGGIGMLAVGTLGTTYIGTLQASKEIEVVTANATIAAEVPAIFQDGELTVLEDKTVYEIIHYKTISEDRLSTALADLPSDKKAQVEESIQEVRAASKQGALTNMCIFPASMLAGYALLGLYFKSRGGYQAEQLD
;
A
#
# COMPACT_ATOMS: atom_id res chain seq x y z
N LEU A 1 4.63 16.33 -16.13
CA LEU A 1 5.33 16.04 -17.39
C LEU A 1 4.82 14.76 -18.04
N THR A 2 4.86 13.61 -17.36
CA THR A 2 4.35 12.32 -17.90
C THR A 2 2.86 12.36 -18.26
N ILE A 3 2.00 12.93 -17.42
CA ILE A 3 0.56 13.12 -17.72
C ILE A 3 0.34 13.98 -18.98
N GLY A 4 1.22 14.96 -19.24
CA GLY A 4 1.15 15.78 -20.44
C GLY A 4 1.60 15.06 -21.71
N LEU A 5 2.42 14.00 -21.57
CA LEU A 5 2.86 13.16 -22.70
C LEU A 5 1.77 12.18 -23.13
N ASP A 6 0.85 11.81 -22.24
CA ASP A 6 -0.29 10.94 -22.56
C ASP A 6 -1.35 11.65 -23.42
N HIS A 7 -1.27 12.98 -23.53
CA HIS A 7 -2.09 13.79 -24.43
C HIS A 7 -1.45 14.02 -25.81
N LEU A 8 -0.25 13.47 -26.07
CA LEU A 8 0.36 13.52 -27.40
C LEU A 8 -0.25 12.43 -28.29
N GLU A 9 -0.56 12.75 -29.54
CA GLU A 9 -1.10 11.80 -30.53
C GLU A 9 -0.17 10.59 -30.79
N VAL A 10 1.12 10.73 -30.47
CA VAL A 10 2.11 9.65 -30.58
C VAL A 10 2.35 9.04 -29.20
N ALA A 11 2.05 7.74 -29.08
CA ALA A 11 2.34 6.97 -27.87
C ALA A 11 3.84 7.05 -27.54
N VAL A 12 4.17 7.76 -26.47
CA VAL A 12 5.55 7.93 -26.02
C VAL A 12 6.03 6.63 -25.34
N PRO A 13 7.13 6.01 -25.80
CA PRO A 13 7.67 4.81 -25.17
C PRO A 13 7.94 4.99 -23.67
N TRP A 14 7.65 3.96 -22.88
CA TRP A 14 7.77 3.99 -21.42
C TRP A 14 9.18 4.40 -20.91
N TRP A 15 10.23 4.02 -21.63
CA TRP A 15 11.61 4.34 -21.27
C TRP A 15 11.91 5.84 -21.36
N ILE A 16 11.20 6.60 -22.23
CA ILE A 16 11.32 8.07 -22.29
C ILE A 16 10.72 8.70 -21.03
N LYS A 17 9.57 8.17 -20.56
CA LYS A 17 8.93 8.62 -19.32
C LYS A 17 9.88 8.45 -18.13
N ILE A 18 10.63 7.35 -18.08
CA ILE A 18 11.68 7.12 -17.07
C ILE A 18 12.87 8.05 -17.30
N GLY A 19 13.33 8.22 -18.54
CA GLY A 19 14.44 9.08 -18.90
C GLY A 19 14.27 10.53 -18.44
N ILE A 20 13.03 11.04 -18.38
CA ILE A 20 12.71 12.39 -17.88
C ILE A 20 12.95 12.52 -16.37
N ILE A 21 12.85 11.43 -15.60
CA ILE A 21 13.07 11.43 -14.15
C ILE A 21 14.58 11.41 -13.82
N VAL A 22 15.43 10.96 -14.75
CA VAL A 22 16.88 10.82 -14.53
C VAL A 22 17.58 12.17 -14.30
N PRO A 23 17.39 13.23 -15.13
CA PRO A 23 18.06 14.51 -14.90
C PRO A 23 17.85 15.13 -13.52
N PRO A 24 16.62 15.28 -12.98
CA PRO A 24 16.44 15.84 -11.64
C PRO A 24 17.04 14.94 -10.56
N ALA A 25 17.00 13.60 -10.72
CA ALA A 25 17.65 12.68 -9.78
C ALA A 25 19.18 12.83 -9.78
N VAL A 26 19.80 12.97 -10.96
CA VAL A 26 21.25 13.21 -11.10
C VAL A 26 21.63 14.55 -10.50
N VAL A 27 20.88 15.62 -10.78
CA VAL A 27 21.12 16.95 -10.19
C VAL A 27 21.04 16.87 -8.67
N PHE A 28 20.01 16.21 -8.13
CA PHE A 28 19.87 16.03 -6.69
C PHE A 28 21.03 15.23 -6.09
N PHE A 29 21.47 14.15 -6.74
CA PHE A 29 22.64 13.37 -6.32
C PHE A 29 23.92 14.22 -6.29
N LEU A 30 24.17 15.03 -7.33
CA LEU A 30 25.32 15.93 -7.40
C LEU A 30 25.27 16.99 -6.30
N MET A 31 24.08 17.48 -5.93
CA MET A 31 23.89 18.42 -4.81
C MET A 31 24.24 17.79 -3.45
N LEU A 32 24.12 16.46 -3.30
CA LEU A 32 24.43 15.75 -2.05
C LEU A 32 25.91 15.44 -1.85
N LEU A 33 26.71 15.33 -2.93
CA LEU A 33 28.15 15.02 -2.86
C LEU A 33 28.97 15.92 -1.90
N PRO A 34 28.77 17.26 -1.85
CA PRO A 34 29.52 18.13 -0.94
C PRO A 34 28.94 18.19 0.48
N VAL A 35 27.76 17.60 0.74
CA VAL A 35 27.06 17.73 2.02
C VAL A 35 27.69 16.84 3.07
N LYS A 36 28.16 17.44 4.17
CA LYS A 36 28.61 16.72 5.37
C LYS A 36 27.40 16.45 6.25
N PHE A 37 26.97 15.19 6.31
CA PHE A 37 25.89 14.79 7.20
C PHE A 37 26.33 14.82 8.67
N PRO A 38 25.44 15.24 9.59
CA PRO A 38 25.75 15.21 11.01
C PRO A 38 25.98 13.78 11.50
N VAL A 39 26.81 13.65 12.52
CA VAL A 39 27.05 12.36 13.20
C VAL A 39 25.74 11.92 13.85
N GLN A 40 25.30 10.70 13.56
CA GLN A 40 24.08 10.15 14.15
C GLN A 40 24.23 10.02 15.67
N GLU A 41 23.14 10.23 16.41
CA GLU A 41 23.10 10.13 17.88
C GLU A 41 23.71 8.83 18.38
N ARG A 42 23.36 7.71 17.74
CA ARG A 42 23.99 6.40 17.93
C ARG A 42 25.54 6.42 17.91
N VAL A 43 26.13 7.09 16.92
CA VAL A 43 27.59 7.16 16.74
C VAL A 43 28.20 8.10 17.77
N ALA A 44 27.49 9.18 18.12
CA ALA A 44 27.89 10.08 19.20
C ALA A 44 27.89 9.36 20.57
N SER A 45 26.93 8.47 20.81
CA SER A 45 26.82 7.65 22.03
C SER A 45 27.63 6.35 22.00
N GLY A 46 28.50 6.16 21.00
CA GLY A 46 29.43 5.02 20.95
C GLY A 46 28.81 3.63 20.72
N VAL A 47 27.55 3.56 20.29
CA VAL A 47 26.86 2.27 20.09
C VAL A 47 27.51 1.50 18.94
N SER A 48 27.87 0.24 19.19
CA SER A 48 28.54 -0.63 18.21
C SER A 48 27.59 -1.09 17.09
N TYR A 49 28.12 -1.46 15.93
CA TYR A 49 27.29 -1.97 14.81
C TYR A 49 26.46 -3.19 15.20
N ARG A 50 27.02 -4.06 16.05
CA ARG A 50 26.32 -5.25 16.53
C ARG A 50 25.13 -4.88 17.41
N GLU A 51 25.26 -3.88 18.28
CA GLU A 51 24.14 -3.39 19.10
C GLU A 51 23.03 -2.76 18.24
N MET A 52 23.40 -2.05 17.17
CA MET A 52 22.42 -1.54 16.19
C MET A 52 21.58 -2.68 15.59
N LEU A 53 22.27 -3.73 15.14
CA LEU A 53 21.64 -4.88 14.53
C LEU A 53 20.85 -5.67 15.58
N ALA A 54 21.31 -5.71 16.83
CA ALA A 54 20.62 -6.36 17.93
C ALA A 54 19.33 -5.63 18.36
N GLU A 55 19.25 -4.31 18.16
CA GLU A 55 18.02 -3.53 18.35
C GLU A 55 16.94 -3.93 17.34
N PHE A 56 17.33 -4.16 16.08
CA PHE A 56 16.44 -4.70 15.04
C PHE A 56 16.11 -6.18 15.29
N GLY A 57 17.14 -6.96 15.63
CA GLY A 57 17.08 -8.34 16.10
C GLY A 57 16.40 -9.34 15.17
N VAL A 58 16.11 -10.52 15.72
CA VAL A 58 15.44 -11.62 14.99
C VAL A 58 14.03 -11.23 14.55
N LEU A 59 13.29 -10.47 15.36
CA LEU A 59 11.91 -10.09 15.03
C LEU A 59 11.84 -9.18 13.80
N GLY A 60 12.71 -8.17 13.71
CA GLY A 60 12.80 -7.34 12.50
C GLY A 60 13.26 -8.16 11.29
N ALA A 61 14.26 -9.03 11.47
CA ALA A 61 14.77 -9.88 10.42
C ALA A 61 13.71 -10.86 9.90
N LEU A 62 12.80 -11.33 10.77
CA LEU A 62 11.68 -12.21 10.39
C LEU A 62 10.72 -11.52 9.42
N VAL A 63 10.36 -10.25 9.69
CA VAL A 63 9.50 -9.48 8.78
C VAL A 63 10.18 -9.29 7.43
N VAL A 64 11.46 -8.89 7.42
CA VAL A 64 12.23 -8.69 6.19
C VAL A 64 12.41 -10.00 5.42
N GLY A 65 12.80 -11.08 6.10
CA GLY A 65 13.00 -12.39 5.50
C GLY A 65 11.73 -12.92 4.85
N PHE A 66 10.59 -12.77 5.53
CA PHE A 66 9.28 -13.12 4.99
C PHE A 66 8.93 -12.30 3.74
N LEU A 67 8.99 -10.97 3.82
CA LEU A 67 8.65 -10.09 2.71
C LEU A 67 9.60 -10.25 1.51
N LEU A 68 10.88 -10.52 1.76
CA LEU A 68 11.84 -10.83 0.69
C LEU A 68 11.53 -12.16 0.01
N THR A 69 11.14 -13.19 0.76
CA THR A 69 10.68 -14.45 0.16
C THR A 69 9.46 -14.20 -0.75
N LEU A 70 8.48 -13.42 -0.31
CA LEU A 70 7.33 -13.05 -1.14
C LEU A 70 7.75 -12.25 -2.38
N GLN A 71 8.65 -11.27 -2.24
CA GLN A 71 9.12 -10.46 -3.36
C GLN A 71 9.88 -11.28 -4.40
N LEU A 72 10.67 -12.26 -3.96
CA LEU A 72 11.35 -13.19 -4.87
C LEU A 72 10.33 -14.08 -5.59
N MET A 73 9.34 -14.60 -4.89
CA MET A 73 8.28 -15.38 -5.52
C MET A 73 7.52 -14.55 -6.57
N ASP A 74 7.12 -13.33 -6.22
CA ASP A 74 6.44 -12.41 -7.12
C ASP A 74 7.26 -12.14 -8.39
N PHE A 75 8.51 -11.71 -8.21
CA PHE A 75 9.40 -11.34 -9.30
C PHE A 75 9.67 -12.51 -10.26
N PHE A 76 10.00 -13.70 -9.74
CA PHE A 76 10.29 -14.86 -10.58
C PHE A 76 9.04 -15.53 -11.16
N SER A 77 7.85 -15.21 -10.63
CA SER A 77 6.58 -15.64 -11.21
C SER A 77 6.03 -14.65 -12.24
N ASP A 78 6.69 -13.52 -12.46
CA ASP A 78 6.17 -12.40 -13.27
C ASP A 78 4.76 -11.98 -12.81
N GLY A 79 4.62 -11.69 -11.51
CA GLY A 79 3.33 -11.32 -10.92
C GLY A 79 2.28 -12.43 -10.93
N GLY A 80 2.72 -13.70 -10.97
CA GLY A 80 1.87 -14.88 -11.03
C GLY A 80 1.54 -15.39 -12.43
N ALA A 81 2.07 -14.78 -13.49
CA ALA A 81 1.89 -15.25 -14.87
C ALA A 81 2.56 -16.62 -15.12
N ASN A 82 3.65 -16.90 -14.42
CA ASN A 82 4.42 -18.14 -14.54
C ASN A 82 4.36 -18.95 -13.24
N ALA A 83 3.97 -20.22 -13.34
CA ALA A 83 3.95 -21.12 -12.18
C ALA A 83 5.37 -21.44 -11.70
N LEU A 84 5.67 -21.11 -10.45
CA LEU A 84 6.94 -21.47 -9.82
C LEU A 84 6.99 -22.97 -9.50
N THR A 85 8.13 -23.59 -9.79
CA THR A 85 8.41 -24.97 -9.37
C THR A 85 8.58 -25.08 -7.85
N ALA A 86 8.31 -26.26 -7.28
CA ALA A 86 8.48 -26.51 -5.86
C ALA A 86 9.94 -26.26 -5.38
N ALA A 87 10.92 -26.50 -6.25
CA ALA A 87 12.33 -26.25 -5.97
C ALA A 87 12.63 -24.74 -5.83
N GLN A 88 12.07 -23.91 -6.71
CA GLN A 88 12.21 -22.44 -6.63
C GLN A 88 11.57 -21.90 -5.34
N LYS A 89 10.34 -22.34 -5.03
CA LYS A 89 9.64 -21.92 -3.79
C LYS A 89 10.45 -22.27 -2.55
N THR A 90 10.92 -23.51 -2.44
CA THR A 90 11.76 -23.97 -1.33
C THR A 90 13.06 -23.17 -1.23
N THR A 91 13.68 -22.83 -2.37
CA THR A 91 14.90 -22.03 -2.41
C THR A 91 14.65 -20.62 -1.86
N PHE A 92 13.57 -19.95 -2.27
CA PHE A 92 13.25 -18.60 -1.81
C PHE A 92 12.87 -18.56 -0.32
N ILE A 93 12.16 -19.59 0.16
CA ILE A 93 11.90 -19.76 1.61
C ILE A 93 13.22 -19.98 2.35
N GLY A 94 14.11 -20.83 1.81
CA GLY A 94 15.43 -21.09 2.35
C GLY A 94 16.29 -19.83 2.49
N ILE A 95 16.25 -18.93 1.50
CA ILE A 95 16.93 -17.62 1.56
C ILE A 95 16.36 -16.77 2.70
N GLY A 96 15.03 -16.65 2.81
CA GLY A 96 14.39 -15.90 3.88
C GLY A 96 14.77 -16.44 5.27
N VAL A 97 14.69 -17.76 5.46
CA VAL A 97 15.09 -18.44 6.70
C VAL A 97 16.57 -18.25 7.00
N ALA A 98 17.44 -18.33 5.99
CA ALA A 98 18.88 -18.14 6.16
C ALA A 98 19.23 -16.70 6.60
N ILE A 99 18.52 -15.70 6.08
CA ILE A 99 18.65 -14.30 6.53
C ILE A 99 18.29 -14.21 8.02
N VAL A 100 17.13 -14.74 8.42
CA VAL A 100 16.67 -14.71 9.82
C VAL A 100 17.66 -15.43 10.74
N ALA A 101 18.08 -16.63 10.37
CA ALA A 101 19.02 -17.45 11.14
C ALA A 101 20.39 -16.76 11.25
N GLY A 102 20.94 -16.24 10.15
CA GLY A 102 22.21 -15.53 10.14
C GLY A 102 22.16 -14.28 11.02
N PHE A 103 21.07 -13.51 10.93
CA PHE A 103 20.86 -12.32 11.76
C PHE A 103 20.75 -12.71 13.25
N GLY A 104 20.01 -13.76 13.57
CA GLY A 104 19.84 -14.26 14.94
C GLY A 104 21.13 -14.79 15.56
N LEU A 105 21.94 -15.54 14.80
CA LEU A 105 23.23 -16.05 15.27
C LEU A 105 24.24 -14.92 15.55
N TYR A 106 24.24 -13.87 14.71
CA TYR A 106 25.13 -12.73 14.86
C TYR A 106 24.71 -11.79 16.01
N THR A 107 23.43 -11.41 16.03
CA THR A 107 22.91 -10.45 17.01
C THR A 107 22.71 -11.09 18.38
N LYS A 108 22.29 -12.36 18.44
CA LYS A 108 21.88 -13.06 19.67
C LYS A 108 20.81 -12.29 20.46
N SER A 109 19.96 -11.54 19.77
CA SER A 109 18.91 -10.70 20.34
C SER A 109 17.61 -10.88 19.58
N LEU A 110 16.49 -10.90 20.30
CA LEU A 110 15.16 -10.88 19.67
C LEU A 110 14.87 -9.53 18.98
N GLY A 111 15.49 -8.44 19.45
CA GLY A 111 15.21 -7.08 19.00
C GLY A 111 14.10 -6.41 19.80
N SER A 112 13.86 -5.13 19.51
CA SER A 112 12.84 -4.32 20.17
C SER A 112 11.44 -4.80 19.77
N PRO A 113 10.61 -5.25 20.73
CA PRO A 113 9.23 -5.65 20.44
C PRO A 113 8.39 -4.49 19.88
N LEU A 114 8.67 -3.26 20.30
CA LEU A 114 7.99 -2.07 19.78
C LEU A 114 8.30 -1.90 18.29
N LEU A 115 9.57 -2.00 17.90
CA LEU A 115 9.96 -1.90 16.49
C LEU A 115 9.31 -2.98 15.64
N PHE A 116 9.19 -4.20 16.15
CA PHE A 116 8.44 -5.26 15.47
C PHE A 116 6.97 -4.89 15.27
N VAL A 117 6.29 -4.38 16.29
CA VAL A 117 4.90 -3.89 16.17
C VAL A 117 4.81 -2.76 15.14
N LEU A 118 5.76 -1.82 15.15
CA LEU A 118 5.82 -0.75 14.15
C LEU A 118 6.02 -1.33 12.74
N ALA A 119 6.91 -2.31 12.55
CA ALA A 119 7.10 -2.98 11.27
C ALA A 119 5.82 -3.66 10.74
N LEU A 120 5.02 -4.25 11.63
CA LEU A 120 3.73 -4.81 11.26
C LEU A 120 2.71 -3.73 10.85
N ILE A 121 2.61 -2.63 11.60
CA ILE A 121 1.74 -1.49 11.27
C ILE A 121 2.20 -0.80 9.97
N MET A 122 3.50 -0.86 9.65
CA MET A 122 4.06 -0.27 8.43
C MET A 122 3.45 -0.87 7.16
N THR A 123 2.99 -2.13 7.20
CA THR A 123 2.37 -2.81 6.05
C THR A 123 1.03 -2.18 5.64
N PRO A 124 0.00 -2.11 6.50
CA PRO A 124 -1.24 -1.41 6.16
C PRO A 124 -1.02 0.09 5.99
N LEU A 125 0.00 0.69 6.63
CA LEU A 125 0.38 2.09 6.38
C LEU A 125 0.84 2.33 4.94
N ALA A 126 1.84 1.58 4.48
CA ALA A 126 2.36 1.71 3.13
C ALA A 126 1.30 1.37 2.09
N THR A 127 0.43 0.39 2.39
CA THR A 127 -0.70 0.03 1.53
C THR A 127 -1.75 1.14 1.47
N THR A 128 -2.10 1.74 2.61
CA THR A 128 -3.03 2.87 2.65
C THR A 128 -2.49 4.02 1.83
N GLU A 129 -1.23 4.41 1.98
CA GLU A 129 -0.67 5.59 1.32
C GLU A 129 -0.27 5.34 -0.13
N ILE A 130 0.66 4.42 -0.37
CA ILE A 130 1.29 4.19 -1.69
C ILE A 130 0.47 3.19 -2.49
N GLY A 131 -0.08 2.16 -1.82
CA GLY A 131 -0.92 1.15 -2.47
C GLY A 131 -2.17 1.78 -3.07
N THR A 132 -2.94 2.53 -2.29
CA THR A 132 -4.12 3.22 -2.83
C THR A 132 -3.73 4.20 -3.95
N ASP A 133 -2.62 4.91 -3.82
CA ASP A 133 -2.17 5.87 -4.85
C ASP A 133 -1.83 5.19 -6.18
N SER A 134 -1.22 4.01 -6.16
CA SER A 134 -0.90 3.30 -7.40
C SER A 134 -2.15 2.86 -8.16
N TRP A 135 -3.27 2.68 -7.47
CA TRP A 135 -4.54 2.26 -8.05
C TRP A 135 -5.51 3.41 -8.32
N ILE A 136 -5.35 4.58 -7.67
CA ILE A 136 -6.37 5.64 -7.73
C ILE A 136 -6.66 6.11 -9.15
N THR A 137 -5.65 6.19 -10.03
CA THR A 137 -5.83 6.61 -11.43
C THR A 137 -6.77 5.66 -12.17
N GLY A 138 -6.56 4.34 -12.06
CA GLY A 138 -7.40 3.34 -12.71
C GLY A 138 -8.76 3.13 -12.02
N ILE A 139 -8.87 3.45 -10.73
CA ILE A 139 -10.14 3.45 -10.00
C ILE A 139 -11.02 4.63 -10.40
N MET A 140 -10.41 5.79 -10.65
CA MET A 140 -11.12 7.03 -11.01
C MET A 140 -11.35 7.17 -12.52
N GLU A 141 -10.80 6.27 -13.34
CA GLU A 141 -11.05 6.21 -14.77
C GLU A 141 -12.55 5.95 -15.04
N GLY A 142 -13.16 6.76 -15.91
CA GLY A 142 -14.61 6.74 -16.17
C GLY A 142 -15.48 7.39 -15.09
N VAL A 143 -14.96 7.58 -13.86
CA VAL A 143 -15.69 8.23 -12.75
C VAL A 143 -15.39 9.73 -12.68
N PHE A 144 -14.14 10.12 -12.90
CA PHE A 144 -13.71 11.51 -12.95
C PHE A 144 -13.56 11.97 -14.40
N SER A 145 -14.69 12.30 -15.03
CA SER A 145 -14.76 12.66 -16.46
C SER A 145 -14.27 14.07 -16.78
N GLU A 146 -14.16 14.95 -15.79
CA GLU A 146 -13.81 16.36 -15.99
C GLU A 146 -12.33 16.57 -16.37
N ILE A 147 -11.44 15.77 -15.78
CA ILE A 147 -9.98 15.91 -15.91
C ILE A 147 -9.35 14.52 -15.87
N HIS A 148 -8.23 14.32 -16.59
CA HIS A 148 -7.45 13.09 -16.53
C HIS A 148 -7.19 12.65 -15.07
N PRO A 149 -7.59 11.42 -14.66
CA PRO A 149 -7.55 10.97 -13.26
C PRO A 149 -6.20 11.10 -12.57
N GLY A 150 -5.10 11.00 -13.31
CA GLY A 150 -3.74 11.21 -12.79
C GLY A 150 -3.51 12.59 -12.16
N TRP A 151 -4.30 13.62 -12.50
CA TRP A 151 -4.23 14.92 -11.83
C TRP A 151 -4.69 14.87 -10.38
N LEU A 152 -5.49 13.86 -10.00
CA LEU A 152 -5.86 13.65 -8.61
C LEU A 152 -4.63 13.34 -7.74
N LEU A 153 -3.68 12.54 -8.27
CA LEU A 153 -2.41 12.26 -7.60
C LEU A 153 -1.54 13.51 -7.46
N VAL A 154 -1.51 14.36 -8.49
CA VAL A 154 -0.78 15.63 -8.43
C VAL A 154 -1.40 16.54 -7.37
N TYR A 155 -2.73 16.63 -7.34
CA TYR A 155 -3.48 17.42 -6.37
C TYR A 155 -3.20 16.98 -4.93
N THR A 156 -3.33 15.69 -4.62
CA THR A 156 -3.04 15.17 -3.27
C THR A 156 -1.57 15.34 -2.91
N SER A 157 -0.65 15.19 -3.86
CA SER A 157 0.79 15.39 -3.64
C SER A 157 1.17 16.84 -3.30
N ILE A 158 0.52 17.82 -3.92
CA ILE A 158 0.70 19.25 -3.57
C ILE A 158 0.27 19.51 -2.13
N ILE A 159 -0.88 18.97 -1.72
CA ILE A 159 -1.36 19.08 -0.33
C ILE A 159 -0.35 18.45 0.63
N MET A 160 0.10 17.23 0.33
CA MET A 160 1.10 16.54 1.15
C MET A 160 2.40 17.35 1.28
N MET A 161 2.89 17.90 0.18
CA MET A 161 4.09 18.73 0.17
C MET A 161 3.93 19.94 1.10
N ILE A 162 2.83 20.70 0.94
CA ILE A 162 2.55 21.89 1.74
C ILE A 162 2.47 21.51 3.23
N LEU A 163 1.65 20.51 3.58
CA LEU A 163 1.45 20.10 4.96
C LEU A 163 2.71 19.53 5.61
N ARG A 164 3.58 18.84 4.83
CA ARG A 164 4.86 18.33 5.34
C ARG A 164 5.83 19.45 5.73
N PHE A 165 5.79 20.62 5.07
CA PHE A 165 6.55 21.80 5.53
C PHE A 165 6.07 22.33 6.89
N PHE A 166 4.82 22.07 7.27
CA PHE A 166 4.25 22.47 8.55
C PHE A 166 4.19 21.34 9.59
N ALA A 167 4.69 20.14 9.26
CA ALA A 167 4.56 18.95 10.11
C ALA A 167 5.16 19.14 11.51
N GLY A 168 6.31 19.82 11.63
CA GLY A 168 6.94 20.08 12.93
C GLY A 168 6.03 20.85 13.88
N SER A 169 5.45 21.96 13.42
CA SER A 169 4.52 22.79 14.21
C SER A 169 3.25 22.03 14.65
N ILE A 170 2.84 21.02 13.87
CA ILE A 170 1.68 20.17 14.19
C ILE A 170 2.08 19.14 15.24
N VAL A 171 3.18 18.41 15.05
CA VAL A 171 3.67 17.37 15.98
C VAL A 171 3.99 17.93 17.37
N HIS A 172 4.42 19.19 17.48
CA HIS A 172 4.65 19.80 18.80
C HIS A 172 3.36 20.05 19.60
N LYS A 173 2.19 20.10 18.94
CA LYS A 173 0.88 20.35 19.59
C LYS A 173 0.11 19.06 19.88
N ILE A 174 0.43 17.97 19.18
CA ILE A 174 -0.28 16.69 19.27
C ILE A 174 0.77 15.59 19.35
N SER A 175 0.67 14.67 20.31
CA SER A 175 1.61 13.54 20.41
C SER A 175 1.73 12.78 19.07
N PRO A 176 2.89 12.20 18.72
CA PRO A 176 3.07 11.47 17.47
C PRO A 176 2.01 10.38 17.21
N LEU A 177 1.67 9.59 18.23
CA LEU A 177 0.63 8.56 18.13
C LEU A 177 -0.77 9.15 17.95
N GLY A 178 -1.05 10.27 18.61
CA GLY A 178 -2.30 11.02 18.43
C GLY A 178 -2.45 11.58 17.01
N LEU A 179 -1.36 12.11 16.45
CA LEU A 179 -1.34 12.57 15.06
C LEU A 179 -1.62 11.41 14.09
N LEU A 180 -0.96 10.26 14.27
CA LEU A 180 -1.19 9.08 13.44
C LEU A 180 -2.64 8.55 13.54
N ALA A 181 -3.21 8.53 14.75
CA ALA A 181 -4.60 8.12 14.94
C ALA A 181 -5.60 9.08 14.26
N VAL A 182 -5.41 10.40 14.40
CA VAL A 182 -6.24 11.40 13.71
C VAL A 182 -6.08 11.29 12.19
N SER A 183 -4.85 11.07 11.71
CA SER A 183 -4.56 10.79 10.31
C SER A 183 -5.32 9.57 9.77
N CYS A 184 -5.43 8.48 10.55
CA CYS A 184 -6.25 7.33 10.17
C CYS A 184 -7.74 7.70 10.04
N VAL A 185 -8.29 8.51 10.94
CA VAL A 185 -9.69 8.96 10.85
C VAL A 185 -9.93 9.76 9.56
N PHE A 186 -9.03 10.69 9.24
CA PHE A 186 -9.08 11.45 7.98
C PHE A 186 -8.94 10.55 6.75
N ALA A 187 -8.03 9.57 6.79
CA ALA A 187 -7.85 8.63 5.69
C ALA A 187 -9.09 7.74 5.48
N ILE A 188 -9.69 7.20 6.56
CA ILE A 188 -10.93 6.42 6.49
C ILE A 188 -12.05 7.26 5.90
N ALA A 189 -12.27 8.46 6.44
CA ALA A 189 -13.33 9.35 5.96
C ALA A 189 -13.10 9.73 4.48
N GLY A 190 -11.87 10.04 4.10
CA GLY A 190 -11.50 10.38 2.73
C GLY A 190 -11.71 9.22 1.75
N LEU A 191 -11.26 8.01 2.08
CA LEU A 191 -11.46 6.82 1.25
C LEU A 191 -12.95 6.45 1.11
N PHE A 192 -13.69 6.49 2.22
CA PHE A 192 -15.12 6.25 2.20
C PHE A 192 -15.87 7.28 1.35
N MET A 193 -15.53 8.56 1.48
CA MET A 193 -16.12 9.61 0.64
C MET A 193 -15.73 9.43 -0.83
N LEU A 194 -14.46 9.12 -1.13
CA LEU A 194 -13.99 8.88 -2.50
C LEU A 194 -14.71 7.70 -3.15
N SER A 195 -15.11 6.68 -2.38
CA SER A 195 -15.85 5.52 -2.90
C SER A 195 -17.25 5.85 -3.42
N LYS A 196 -17.78 7.04 -3.10
CA LYS A 196 -19.15 7.48 -3.45
C LYS A 196 -19.19 8.82 -4.19
N ALA A 197 -18.08 9.56 -4.18
CA ALA A 197 -18.04 10.90 -4.73
C ALA A 197 -18.08 10.87 -6.27
N THR A 198 -18.79 11.82 -6.87
CA THR A 198 -18.85 12.00 -8.32
C THR A 198 -18.53 13.45 -8.67
N GLY A 199 -18.06 13.68 -9.90
CA GLY A 199 -17.69 15.00 -10.40
C GLY A 199 -16.70 15.72 -9.46
N MET A 200 -16.96 17.01 -9.21
CA MET A 200 -16.05 17.84 -8.40
C MET A 200 -16.02 17.49 -6.91
N ALA A 201 -16.99 16.73 -6.39
CA ALA A 201 -16.97 16.27 -4.99
C ALA A 201 -15.77 15.33 -4.71
N ILE A 202 -15.22 14.69 -5.76
CA ILE A 202 -14.02 13.85 -5.69
C ILE A 202 -12.83 14.64 -5.16
N LEU A 203 -12.68 15.92 -5.54
CA LEU A 203 -11.58 16.75 -5.04
C LEU A 203 -11.68 16.95 -3.53
N GLY A 204 -12.86 17.23 -2.99
CA GLY A 204 -13.06 17.39 -1.55
C GLY A 204 -12.78 16.10 -0.77
N ALA A 205 -13.21 14.95 -1.30
CA ALA A 205 -12.91 13.65 -0.71
C ALA A 205 -11.41 13.33 -0.77
N ALA A 206 -10.74 13.65 -1.89
CA ALA A 206 -9.30 13.52 -2.04
C ALA A 206 -8.51 14.47 -1.13
N THR A 207 -9.02 15.67 -0.84
CA THR A 207 -8.42 16.56 0.17
C THR A 207 -8.39 15.87 1.53
N LEU A 208 -9.52 15.31 1.96
CA LEU A 208 -9.63 14.66 3.26
C LEU A 208 -8.69 13.46 3.37
N TYR A 209 -8.65 12.65 2.32
CA TYR A 209 -7.70 11.54 2.20
C TYR A 209 -6.25 12.01 2.24
N ALA A 210 -5.89 13.07 1.49
CA ALA A 210 -4.55 13.66 1.46
C ALA A 210 -4.11 14.15 2.85
N PHE A 211 -4.98 14.81 3.60
CA PHE A 211 -4.71 15.25 4.97
C PHE A 211 -4.39 14.07 5.88
N GLY A 212 -5.16 12.97 5.75
CA GLY A 212 -4.91 11.74 6.51
C GLY A 212 -3.54 11.15 6.23
N LYS A 213 -3.25 10.83 4.96
CA LYS A 213 -2.01 10.13 4.58
C LYS A 213 -0.74 10.95 4.76
N THR A 214 -0.81 12.28 4.73
CA THR A 214 0.38 13.17 4.75
C THR A 214 1.40 12.80 5.83
N PHE A 215 0.94 12.48 7.04
CA PHE A 215 1.79 12.32 8.22
C PHE A 215 2.19 10.88 8.52
N PHE A 216 1.70 9.89 7.78
CA PHE A 216 1.94 8.48 8.09
C PHE A 216 3.42 8.13 8.11
N TRP A 217 4.15 8.23 6.99
CA TRP A 217 5.58 7.89 6.94
C TRP A 217 6.45 8.73 7.87
N PRO A 218 6.43 10.08 7.81
CA PRO A 218 7.36 10.88 8.61
C PRO A 218 7.14 10.68 10.11
N THR A 219 5.90 10.60 10.58
CA THR A 219 5.62 10.41 12.01
C THR A 219 5.90 8.98 12.45
N MET A 220 5.62 7.97 11.62
CA MET A 220 5.97 6.58 11.91
C MET A 220 7.49 6.36 12.06
N LEU A 221 8.27 6.91 11.12
CA LEU A 221 9.73 6.85 11.19
C LEU A 221 10.28 7.69 12.35
N GLY A 222 9.63 8.82 12.66
CA GLY A 222 9.96 9.63 13.85
C GLY A 222 9.79 8.85 15.14
N ILE A 223 8.66 8.15 15.33
CA ILE A 223 8.43 7.30 16.50
C ILE A 223 9.48 6.19 16.58
N ALA A 224 9.80 5.52 15.46
CA ALA A 224 10.84 4.52 15.45
C ALA A 224 12.21 5.10 15.87
N SER A 225 12.55 6.30 15.38
CA SER A 225 13.80 6.98 15.76
C SER A 225 13.84 7.32 17.26
N GLU A 226 12.76 7.89 17.78
CA GLU A 226 12.66 8.34 19.17
C GLU A 226 12.59 7.18 20.17
N GLN A 227 12.00 6.05 19.78
CA GLN A 227 11.79 4.91 20.67
C GLN A 227 12.81 3.78 20.49
N THR A 228 13.65 3.85 19.46
CA THR A 228 14.76 2.90 19.26
C THR A 228 16.05 3.60 18.81
N PRO A 229 16.57 4.56 19.59
CA PRO A 229 17.69 5.40 19.17
C PRO A 229 18.99 4.61 18.92
N LYS A 230 19.17 3.44 19.57
CA LYS A 230 20.30 2.52 19.32
C LYS A 230 20.30 1.96 17.89
N GLY A 231 19.11 1.79 17.32
CA GLY A 231 18.88 1.26 15.99
C GLY A 231 19.29 2.19 14.85
N GLY A 232 19.40 3.50 15.13
CA GLY A 232 19.93 4.52 14.23
C GLY A 232 19.36 4.48 12.80
N ALA A 233 20.18 4.87 11.82
CA ALA A 233 19.75 4.89 10.42
C ALA A 233 19.40 3.52 9.84
N LEU A 234 19.98 2.43 10.35
CA LEU A 234 19.61 1.09 9.89
C LEU A 234 18.13 0.83 10.13
N THR A 235 17.65 1.10 11.34
CA THR A 235 16.27 0.82 11.73
C THR A 235 15.28 1.66 10.93
N LEU A 236 15.61 2.94 10.69
CA LEU A 236 14.79 3.82 9.87
C LEU A 236 14.73 3.36 8.41
N ASN A 237 15.88 3.00 7.84
CA ASN A 237 15.96 2.48 6.47
C ASN A 237 15.27 1.12 6.34
N ALA A 238 15.43 0.24 7.33
CA ALA A 238 14.79 -1.07 7.35
C ALA A 238 13.28 -0.94 7.46
N LEU A 239 12.76 -0.09 8.36
CA LEU A 239 11.32 0.14 8.49
C LEU A 239 10.73 0.74 7.21
N GLY A 240 11.40 1.72 6.61
CA GLY A 240 11.02 2.26 5.29
C GLY A 240 11.03 1.19 4.20
N GLY A 241 12.07 0.35 4.16
CA GLY A 241 12.20 -0.77 3.22
C GLY A 241 11.13 -1.84 3.40
N ILE A 242 10.78 -2.18 4.65
CA ILE A 242 9.65 -3.07 4.98
C ILE A 242 8.36 -2.50 4.41
N GLY A 243 8.10 -1.21 4.59
CA GLY A 243 6.95 -0.54 4.00
C GLY A 243 6.89 -0.71 2.48
N MET A 244 8.00 -0.47 1.79
CA MET A 244 8.09 -0.59 0.32
C MET A 244 7.92 -2.03 -0.18
N LEU A 245 8.54 -3.01 0.48
CA LEU A 245 8.37 -4.42 0.14
C LEU A 245 6.94 -4.88 0.42
N ALA A 246 6.36 -4.47 1.55
CA ALA A 246 5.03 -4.87 1.96
C ALA A 246 3.95 -4.30 1.03
N VAL A 247 4.04 -3.02 0.63
CA VAL A 247 3.06 -2.47 -0.34
C VAL A 247 3.17 -3.15 -1.70
N GLY A 248 4.39 -3.42 -2.18
CA GLY A 248 4.61 -4.05 -3.48
C GLY A 248 4.13 -5.50 -3.55
N THR A 249 4.42 -6.29 -2.51
CA THR A 249 4.09 -7.73 -2.48
C THR A 249 2.70 -8.02 -1.97
N LEU A 250 2.30 -7.42 -0.85
CA LEU A 250 1.04 -7.73 -0.17
C LEU A 250 -0.03 -6.68 -0.45
N GLY A 251 0.34 -5.40 -0.43
CA GLY A 251 -0.61 -4.28 -0.51
C GLY A 251 -1.36 -4.24 -1.84
N THR A 252 -0.64 -4.26 -2.96
CA THR A 252 -1.21 -4.27 -4.32
C THR A 252 -2.07 -5.51 -4.57
N THR A 253 -1.58 -6.69 -4.17
CA THR A 253 -2.32 -7.95 -4.29
C THR A 253 -3.62 -7.90 -3.50
N TYR A 254 -3.57 -7.45 -2.24
CA TYR A 254 -4.75 -7.37 -1.39
C TYR A 254 -5.74 -6.32 -1.89
N ILE A 255 -5.28 -5.18 -2.42
CA ILE A 255 -6.17 -4.23 -3.10
C ILE A 255 -6.89 -4.90 -4.29
N GLY A 256 -6.18 -5.68 -5.10
CA GLY A 256 -6.77 -6.44 -6.20
C GLY A 256 -7.83 -7.44 -5.74
N THR A 257 -7.61 -8.14 -4.61
CA THR A 257 -8.61 -9.07 -4.06
C THR A 257 -9.85 -8.33 -3.54
N LEU A 258 -9.68 -7.14 -2.94
CA LEU A 258 -10.80 -6.30 -2.50
C LEU A 258 -11.63 -5.79 -3.68
N GLN A 259 -10.99 -5.45 -4.81
CA GLN A 259 -11.68 -5.06 -6.03
C GLN A 259 -12.44 -6.23 -6.64
N ALA A 260 -11.81 -7.40 -6.78
CA ALA A 260 -12.46 -8.60 -7.31
C ALA A 260 -13.66 -9.01 -6.44
N SER A 261 -13.51 -8.97 -5.12
CA SER A 261 -14.60 -9.26 -4.19
C SER A 261 -15.75 -8.27 -4.33
N LYS A 262 -15.44 -6.97 -4.50
CA LYS A 262 -16.46 -5.94 -4.69
C LYS A 262 -17.17 -6.07 -6.03
N GLU A 263 -16.44 -6.44 -7.08
CA GLU A 263 -17.01 -6.71 -8.39
C GLU A 263 -18.03 -7.86 -8.33
N ILE A 264 -17.65 -8.99 -7.70
CA ILE A 264 -18.54 -10.14 -7.51
C ILE A 264 -19.80 -9.71 -6.75
N GLU A 265 -19.66 -8.95 -5.65
CA GLU A 265 -20.79 -8.47 -4.86
C GLU A 265 -21.77 -7.63 -5.70
N VAL A 266 -21.27 -6.65 -6.46
CA VAL A 266 -22.13 -5.73 -7.23
C VAL A 266 -22.74 -6.41 -8.45
N VAL A 267 -22.00 -7.26 -9.16
CA VAL A 267 -22.54 -8.04 -10.29
C VAL A 267 -23.62 -9.00 -9.79
N THR A 268 -23.41 -9.66 -8.65
CA THR A 268 -24.40 -10.58 -8.08
C THR A 268 -25.66 -9.86 -7.64
N ALA A 269 -25.54 -8.64 -7.09
CA ALA A 269 -26.67 -7.85 -6.64
C ALA A 269 -27.45 -7.15 -7.78
N ASN A 270 -26.94 -7.14 -9.01
CA ASN A 270 -27.57 -6.43 -10.12
C ASN A 270 -28.73 -7.24 -10.73
N ALA A 271 -29.96 -6.78 -10.48
CA ALA A 271 -31.18 -7.44 -10.96
C ALA A 271 -31.31 -7.47 -12.49
N THR A 272 -30.75 -6.49 -13.21
CA THR A 272 -30.75 -6.46 -14.68
C THR A 272 -29.86 -7.56 -15.23
N ILE A 273 -28.63 -7.69 -14.73
CA ILE A 273 -27.70 -8.74 -15.14
C ILE A 273 -28.27 -10.13 -14.80
N ALA A 274 -28.87 -10.29 -13.61
CA ALA A 274 -29.51 -11.54 -13.21
C ALA A 274 -30.72 -11.92 -14.10
N ALA A 275 -31.49 -10.94 -14.58
CA ALA A 275 -32.63 -11.17 -15.46
C ALA A 275 -32.22 -11.43 -16.91
N GLU A 276 -31.17 -10.75 -17.40
CA GLU A 276 -30.73 -10.83 -18.79
C GLU A 276 -29.80 -12.02 -19.06
N VAL A 277 -29.04 -12.45 -18.05
CA VAL A 277 -28.09 -13.57 -18.14
C VAL A 277 -28.29 -14.56 -16.98
N PRO A 278 -29.42 -15.26 -16.88
CA PRO A 278 -29.61 -16.24 -15.82
C PRO A 278 -28.59 -17.39 -15.87
N ALA A 279 -27.98 -17.65 -17.03
CA ALA A 279 -26.99 -18.71 -17.22
C ALA A 279 -25.70 -18.55 -16.40
N ILE A 280 -25.35 -17.32 -15.99
CA ILE A 280 -24.19 -17.08 -15.11
C ILE A 280 -24.54 -17.19 -13.62
N PHE A 281 -25.79 -17.51 -13.28
CA PHE A 281 -26.27 -17.66 -11.92
C PHE A 281 -26.80 -19.08 -11.66
N GLN A 282 -26.44 -19.65 -10.51
CA GLN A 282 -27.02 -20.88 -9.99
C GLN A 282 -27.29 -20.68 -8.50
N ASP A 283 -28.53 -20.92 -8.07
CA ASP A 283 -28.97 -20.73 -6.68
C ASP A 283 -28.68 -19.33 -6.08
N GLY A 284 -28.60 -18.30 -6.93
CA GLY A 284 -28.29 -16.93 -6.52
C GLY A 284 -26.79 -16.61 -6.42
N GLU A 285 -25.91 -17.56 -6.76
CA GLU A 285 -24.47 -17.37 -6.81
C GLU A 285 -23.95 -17.33 -8.26
N LEU A 286 -22.87 -16.57 -8.49
CA LEU A 286 -22.20 -16.52 -9.80
C LEU A 286 -21.45 -17.82 -10.09
N THR A 287 -21.70 -18.43 -11.25
CA THR A 287 -21.06 -19.66 -11.72
C THR A 287 -19.77 -19.41 -12.52
N VAL A 288 -19.56 -18.17 -12.95
CA VAL A 288 -18.40 -17.74 -13.76
C VAL A 288 -17.18 -17.36 -12.90
N LEU A 289 -17.09 -17.84 -11.66
CA LEU A 289 -16.01 -17.49 -10.71
C LEU A 289 -14.81 -18.42 -10.78
N GLU A 290 -13.61 -17.87 -10.94
CA GLU A 290 -12.32 -18.57 -10.92
C GLU A 290 -11.61 -18.37 -9.59
N ASP A 291 -11.14 -19.46 -8.99
CA ASP A 291 -10.32 -19.43 -7.79
C ASP A 291 -8.88 -19.06 -8.15
N LYS A 292 -8.39 -17.98 -7.56
CA LYS A 292 -7.00 -17.52 -7.67
C LYS A 292 -6.31 -17.63 -6.32
N THR A 293 -5.05 -18.00 -6.37
CA THR A 293 -4.20 -18.12 -5.19
C THR A 293 -2.89 -17.38 -5.44
N VAL A 294 -2.58 -16.43 -4.56
CA VAL A 294 -1.32 -15.67 -4.61
C VAL A 294 -0.47 -16.03 -3.39
N TYR A 295 0.80 -16.36 -3.65
CA TYR A 295 1.78 -16.86 -2.66
C TYR A 295 1.32 -18.04 -1.80
N GLU A 296 0.34 -18.84 -2.26
CA GLU A 296 -0.26 -19.96 -1.50
C GLU A 296 -0.96 -19.57 -0.19
N ILE A 297 -1.06 -18.28 0.11
CA ILE A 297 -1.59 -17.76 1.38
C ILE A 297 -2.86 -16.94 1.13
N ILE A 298 -2.94 -16.26 -0.01
CA ILE A 298 -4.04 -15.37 -0.35
C ILE A 298 -4.93 -16.07 -1.38
N HIS A 299 -6.04 -16.63 -0.93
CA HIS A 299 -7.06 -17.22 -1.78
C HIS A 299 -8.20 -16.21 -2.02
N TYR A 300 -8.57 -15.99 -3.28
CA TYR A 300 -9.68 -15.13 -3.65
C TYR A 300 -10.34 -15.61 -4.94
N LYS A 301 -11.57 -15.16 -5.17
CA LYS A 301 -12.30 -15.45 -6.41
C LYS A 301 -12.30 -14.22 -7.30
N THR A 302 -12.29 -14.44 -8.61
CA THR A 302 -12.49 -13.42 -9.64
C THR A 302 -13.50 -13.88 -10.66
N ILE A 303 -14.15 -12.96 -11.36
CA ILE A 303 -14.96 -13.32 -12.53
C ILE A 303 -14.01 -13.74 -13.66
N SER A 304 -14.27 -14.91 -14.24
CA SER A 304 -13.52 -15.49 -15.36
C SER A 304 -14.02 -14.89 -16.67
N GLU A 305 -13.16 -14.15 -17.37
CA GLU A 305 -13.53 -13.55 -18.67
C GLU A 305 -13.84 -14.61 -19.73
N ASP A 306 -13.17 -15.76 -19.69
CA ASP A 306 -13.43 -16.88 -20.62
C ASP A 306 -14.81 -17.50 -20.39
N ARG A 307 -15.17 -17.77 -19.14
CA ARG A 307 -16.50 -18.32 -18.83
C ARG A 307 -17.60 -17.28 -19.00
N LEU A 308 -17.33 -16.02 -18.69
CA LEU A 308 -18.26 -14.92 -18.92
C LEU A 308 -18.53 -14.78 -20.42
N SER A 309 -17.48 -14.67 -21.25
CA SER A 309 -17.63 -14.57 -22.70
C SER A 309 -18.31 -15.78 -23.34
N THR A 310 -18.04 -17.00 -22.83
CA THR A 310 -18.74 -18.21 -23.25
C THR A 310 -20.23 -18.16 -22.89
N ALA A 311 -20.58 -17.74 -21.67
CA ALA A 311 -21.97 -17.61 -21.25
C ALA A 311 -22.74 -16.52 -22.01
N LEU A 312 -22.03 -15.51 -22.51
CA LEU A 312 -22.58 -14.43 -23.33
C LEU A 312 -22.59 -14.75 -24.83
N ALA A 313 -22.00 -15.87 -25.27
CA ALA A 313 -21.83 -16.20 -26.69
C ALA A 313 -23.17 -16.48 -27.40
N ASP A 314 -24.13 -17.06 -26.68
CA ASP A 314 -25.43 -17.49 -27.23
C ASP A 314 -26.50 -16.38 -27.18
N LEU A 315 -26.18 -15.18 -26.68
CA LEU A 315 -27.12 -14.07 -26.61
C LEU A 315 -27.30 -13.40 -27.99
N PRO A 316 -28.53 -12.96 -28.33
CA PRO A 316 -28.78 -12.09 -29.48
C PRO A 316 -27.89 -10.83 -29.44
N SER A 317 -27.41 -10.37 -30.60
CA SER A 317 -26.39 -9.30 -30.68
C SER A 317 -26.80 -7.97 -30.02
N ASP A 318 -28.09 -7.67 -30.05
CA ASP A 318 -28.73 -6.52 -29.40
C ASP A 318 -28.71 -6.64 -27.87
N LYS A 319 -29.05 -7.82 -27.33
CA LYS A 319 -28.99 -8.08 -25.88
C LYS A 319 -27.56 -8.22 -25.37
N LYS A 320 -26.68 -8.81 -26.17
CA LYS A 320 -25.27 -8.98 -25.82
C LYS A 320 -24.59 -7.62 -25.60
N ALA A 321 -24.81 -6.65 -26.49
CA ALA A 321 -24.26 -5.30 -26.34
C ALA A 321 -24.77 -4.60 -25.08
N GLN A 322 -26.07 -4.70 -24.80
CA GLN A 322 -26.70 -4.10 -23.61
C GLN A 322 -26.17 -4.71 -22.29
N VAL A 323 -25.99 -6.03 -22.27
CA VAL A 323 -25.43 -6.75 -21.13
C VAL A 323 -23.96 -6.41 -20.92
N GLU A 324 -23.16 -6.35 -22.00
CA GLU A 324 -21.74 -5.97 -21.93
C GLU A 324 -21.58 -4.55 -21.40
N GLU A 325 -22.41 -3.61 -21.85
CA GLU A 325 -22.45 -2.23 -21.33
C GLU A 325 -22.82 -2.21 -19.84
N SER A 326 -23.88 -2.93 -19.45
CA SER A 326 -24.31 -3.03 -18.05
C SER A 326 -23.23 -3.63 -17.14
N ILE A 327 -22.51 -4.65 -17.61
CA ILE A 327 -21.38 -5.26 -16.90
C ILE A 327 -20.24 -4.26 -16.78
N GLN A 328 -19.91 -3.53 -17.85
CA GLN A 328 -18.86 -2.51 -17.82
C GLN A 328 -19.17 -1.37 -16.83
N GLU A 329 -20.41 -0.88 -16.81
CA GLU A 329 -20.85 0.14 -15.84
C GLU A 329 -20.75 -0.37 -14.41
N VAL A 330 -21.20 -1.60 -14.15
CA VAL A 330 -21.10 -2.25 -12.85
C VAL A 330 -19.63 -2.44 -12.43
N ARG A 331 -18.76 -2.83 -13.35
CA ARG A 331 -17.32 -2.97 -13.13
C ARG A 331 -16.66 -1.63 -12.82
N ALA A 332 -17.04 -0.55 -13.50
CA ALA A 332 -16.53 0.79 -13.20
C ALA A 332 -16.96 1.23 -11.79
N ALA A 333 -18.24 1.05 -11.44
CA ALA A 333 -18.76 1.38 -10.12
C ALA A 333 -18.14 0.52 -9.01
N SER A 334 -17.85 -0.76 -9.27
CA SER A 334 -17.25 -1.66 -8.28
C SER A 334 -15.80 -1.30 -7.96
N LYS A 335 -15.01 -0.86 -8.95
CA LYS A 335 -13.64 -0.37 -8.75
C LYS A 335 -13.60 0.81 -7.78
N GLN A 336 -14.49 1.79 -7.96
CA GLN A 336 -14.63 2.93 -7.05
C GLN A 336 -15.14 2.48 -5.67
N GLY A 337 -16.17 1.64 -5.65
CA GLY A 337 -16.75 1.09 -4.41
C GLY A 337 -15.74 0.33 -3.55
N ALA A 338 -14.71 -0.28 -4.15
CA ALA A 338 -13.66 -1.00 -3.45
C ALA A 338 -12.86 -0.09 -2.48
N LEU A 339 -12.85 1.23 -2.70
CA LEU A 339 -12.23 2.20 -1.76
C LEU A 339 -12.87 2.16 -0.36
N THR A 340 -14.16 1.79 -0.25
CA THR A 340 -14.78 1.52 1.06
C THR A 340 -14.10 0.33 1.74
N ASN A 341 -13.86 -0.76 1.00
CA ASN A 341 -13.21 -1.94 1.56
C ASN A 341 -11.74 -1.65 1.94
N MET A 342 -11.06 -0.77 1.20
CA MET A 342 -9.70 -0.32 1.52
C MET A 342 -9.61 0.46 2.84
N CYS A 343 -10.72 0.93 3.41
CA CYS A 343 -10.74 1.54 4.75
C CYS A 343 -10.26 0.57 5.85
N ILE A 344 -10.23 -0.74 5.59
CA ILE A 344 -9.70 -1.73 6.53
C ILE A 344 -8.25 -1.46 6.91
N PHE A 345 -7.42 -0.93 6.00
CA PHE A 345 -6.01 -0.65 6.27
C PHE A 345 -5.82 0.49 7.28
N PRO A 346 -6.35 1.71 7.07
CA PRO A 346 -6.25 2.75 8.09
C PRO A 346 -7.06 2.42 9.35
N ALA A 347 -8.11 1.59 9.28
CA ALA A 347 -8.80 1.11 10.46
C ALA A 347 -7.94 0.17 11.32
N SER A 348 -7.19 -0.75 10.71
CA SER A 348 -6.26 -1.62 11.44
C SER A 348 -5.10 -0.83 12.04
N MET A 349 -4.61 0.19 11.32
CA MET A 349 -3.62 1.13 11.85
C MET A 349 -4.16 1.92 13.04
N LEU A 350 -5.40 2.44 12.95
CA LEU A 350 -6.05 3.17 14.05
C LEU A 350 -6.13 2.31 15.31
N ALA A 351 -6.50 1.04 15.18
CA ALA A 351 -6.50 0.10 16.29
C ALA A 351 -5.08 -0.10 16.86
N GLY A 352 -4.08 -0.27 15.99
CA GLY A 352 -2.66 -0.38 16.40
C GLY A 352 -2.17 0.85 17.17
N TYR A 353 -2.43 2.05 16.67
CA TYR A 353 -2.04 3.30 17.32
C TYR A 353 -2.81 3.55 18.62
N ALA A 354 -4.09 3.17 18.70
CA ALA A 354 -4.85 3.23 19.93
C ALA A 354 -4.24 2.31 21.01
N LEU A 355 -3.88 1.07 20.64
CA LEU A 355 -3.22 0.12 21.55
C LEU A 355 -1.85 0.63 22.01
N LEU A 356 -1.04 1.17 21.10
CA LEU A 356 0.24 1.81 21.45
C LEU A 356 0.02 3.02 22.36
N GLY A 357 -1.00 3.84 22.10
CA GLY A 357 -1.36 4.97 22.94
C GLY A 357 -1.72 4.55 24.36
N LEU A 358 -2.50 3.47 24.52
CA LEU A 358 -2.81 2.88 25.83
C LEU A 358 -1.55 2.33 26.52
N TYR A 359 -0.69 1.65 25.76
CA TYR A 359 0.58 1.12 26.25
C TYR A 359 1.48 2.24 26.82
N PHE A 360 1.72 3.32 26.07
CA PHE A 360 2.51 4.45 26.55
C PHE A 360 1.84 5.19 27.71
N LYS A 361 0.52 5.36 27.66
CA LYS A 361 -0.22 5.95 28.78
C LYS A 361 -0.05 5.15 30.07
N SER A 362 0.00 3.82 29.99
CA SER A 362 0.24 2.95 31.16
C SER A 362 1.65 3.09 31.76
N ARG A 363 2.60 3.67 31.00
CA ARG A 363 4.01 3.85 31.39
C ARG A 363 4.40 5.30 31.72
N GLY A 364 3.41 6.17 31.95
CA GLY A 364 3.65 7.58 32.26
C GLY A 364 3.63 8.54 31.06
N GLY A 365 3.26 8.03 29.87
CA GLY A 365 3.12 8.81 28.64
C GLY A 365 4.18 8.50 27.59
N TYR A 366 4.01 9.09 26.41
CA TYR A 366 4.99 8.99 25.33
C TYR A 366 6.14 9.98 25.59
N GLN A 367 7.36 9.49 25.62
CA GLN A 367 8.59 10.29 25.75
C GLN A 367 9.67 9.67 24.88
N ALA A 368 10.49 10.51 24.23
CA ALA A 368 11.63 10.02 23.46
C ALA A 368 12.65 9.33 24.40
N GLU A 369 13.13 8.16 23.99
CA GLU A 369 14.22 7.48 24.68
C GLU A 369 15.53 8.23 24.38
N GLN A 370 16.38 8.41 25.40
CA GLN A 370 17.68 9.06 25.28
C GLN A 370 18.79 8.01 25.44
N LEU A 371 19.86 8.14 24.66
CA LEU A 371 21.07 7.34 24.84
C LEU A 371 21.98 8.02 25.86
N ASP A 372 22.35 7.27 26.90
CA ASP A 372 23.33 7.69 27.92
C ASP A 372 24.76 7.80 27.36
#